data_AF-A0A699YL99-F1
#
_entry.id   AF-A0A699YL99-F1
#
_cell.length_a   1.000
_cell.length_b   1.000
_cell.length_c   1.000
_cell.angle_alpha   90.00
_cell.angle_beta   90.00
_cell.angle_gamma   90.00
#
_symmetry.space_group_name_H-M   'P 1'
#
loop_
_entity.id
_entity.type
_entity.pdbx_description
1 polymer ?
#
loop_
_entity_poly.entity_id
_entity_poly.type
_entity_poly.pdbx_seq_one_letter_code
_entity_poly.pdbx_strand_id
1 'polypeptide(L)'
;ACLLAWASAHYAREFGAAAKRVTNFGEDLRDGLVLFSLLAGYWPAYGSKKSSLATAAPVSADSCHDNAELVIRLMKDMGLPFDLVATDISQPDPKEMMVLLLRCPSSCRAPPSSSPAAWGRPRPRTWS
;
A
#
# COMPACT_ATOMS: atom_id res chain seq x y z
N ALA A 1 -14.95 -5.08 8.38
CA ALA A 1 -15.24 -3.73 7.83
C ALA A 1 -14.05 -2.76 7.96
N CYS A 2 -13.37 -2.68 9.11
CA CYS A 2 -12.30 -1.69 9.33
C CYS A 2 -11.11 -1.80 8.35
N LEU A 3 -10.67 -3.02 8.00
CA LEU A 3 -9.51 -3.23 7.13
C LEU A 3 -9.73 -2.72 5.70
N LEU A 4 -10.91 -2.96 5.11
CA LEU A 4 -11.27 -2.44 3.78
C LEU A 4 -11.42 -0.92 3.77
N ALA A 5 -11.99 -0.35 4.84
CA ALA A 5 -12.08 1.09 5.00
C ALA A 5 -10.69 1.73 5.14
N TRP A 6 -9.79 1.08 5.88
CA TRP A 6 -8.39 1.48 5.99
C TRP A 6 -7.66 1.41 4.63
N ALA A 7 -7.79 0.30 3.90
CA ALA A 7 -7.22 0.16 2.56
C ALA A 7 -7.77 1.22 1.59
N SER A 8 -9.07 1.49 1.64
CA SER A 8 -9.71 2.56 0.85
C SER A 8 -9.14 3.94 1.17
N ALA A 9 -8.88 4.23 2.44
CA ALA A 9 -8.32 5.51 2.86
C ALA A 9 -6.88 5.71 2.33
N HIS A 10 -6.05 4.67 2.35
CA HIS A 10 -4.71 4.73 1.74
C HIS A 10 -4.78 4.84 0.22
N TYR A 11 -5.69 4.09 -0.41
CA TYR A 11 -5.86 4.17 -1.85
C TYR A 11 -6.28 5.59 -2.29
N ALA A 12 -7.24 6.19 -1.57
CA ALA A 12 -7.66 7.58 -1.77
C ALA A 12 -6.53 8.58 -1.52
N ARG A 13 -5.68 8.34 -0.52
CA ARG A 13 -4.53 9.22 -0.24
C ARG A 13 -3.52 9.22 -1.38
N GLU A 14 -3.21 8.05 -1.92
CA GLU A 14 -2.18 7.94 -2.97
C GLU A 14 -2.72 8.28 -4.36
N PHE A 15 -3.96 7.91 -4.70
CA PHE A 15 -4.51 8.06 -6.06
C PHE A 15 -5.60 9.14 -6.19
N GLY A 16 -6.02 9.77 -5.09
CA GLY A 16 -6.97 10.89 -5.10
C GLY A 16 -8.29 10.52 -5.79
N ALA A 17 -8.70 11.35 -6.76
CA ALA A 17 -9.95 11.16 -7.49
C ALA A 17 -10.00 9.88 -8.35
N ALA A 18 -8.85 9.26 -8.65
CA ALA A 18 -8.81 7.99 -9.37
C ALA A 18 -9.03 6.77 -8.45
N ALA A 19 -8.95 6.96 -7.13
CA ALA A 19 -9.12 5.89 -6.17
C ALA A 19 -10.59 5.46 -6.07
N LYS A 20 -10.83 4.16 -6.15
CA LYS A 20 -12.13 3.55 -5.90
C LYS A 20 -12.23 3.11 -4.45
N ARG A 21 -13.45 3.06 -3.92
CA ARG A 21 -13.70 2.47 -2.61
C ARG A 21 -13.48 0.96 -2.69
N VAL A 22 -12.62 0.43 -1.83
CA VAL A 22 -12.36 -1.00 -1.71
C VAL A 22 -13.49 -1.63 -0.89
N THR A 23 -14.23 -2.53 -1.52
CA THR A 23 -15.42 -3.21 -1.00
C THR A 23 -15.20 -4.69 -0.77
N ASN A 24 -14.25 -5.30 -1.47
CA ASN A 24 -13.95 -6.73 -1.38
C ASN A 24 -12.44 -7.00 -1.34
N PHE A 25 -12.06 -8.20 -0.89
CA PHE A 25 -10.66 -8.64 -0.82
C PHE A 25 -10.18 -9.37 -2.08
N GLY A 26 -11.01 -9.43 -3.13
CA GLY A 26 -10.70 -10.15 -4.37
C GLY A 26 -10.51 -9.17 -5.52
N GLU A 27 -11.56 -8.96 -6.30
CA GLU A 27 -11.57 -8.12 -7.50
C GLU A 27 -10.98 -6.73 -7.30
N ASP A 28 -11.22 -6.09 -6.15
CA ASP A 28 -10.73 -4.72 -5.90
C ASP A 28 -9.21 -4.65 -5.65
N LEU A 29 -8.55 -5.77 -5.35
CA LEU A 29 -7.09 -5.84 -5.16
C LEU A 29 -6.36 -6.40 -6.38
N ARG A 30 -7.11 -6.90 -7.36
CA ARG A 30 -6.59 -7.62 -8.53
C ARG A 30 -5.64 -6.79 -9.39
N ASP A 31 -5.88 -5.47 -9.44
CA ASP A 31 -5.10 -4.54 -10.25
C ASP A 31 -3.76 -4.13 -9.60
N GLY A 32 -3.50 -4.59 -8.37
CA GLY A 32 -2.29 -4.27 -7.59
C GLY A 32 -2.19 -2.82 -7.11
N LEU A 33 -3.12 -1.93 -7.49
CA LEU A 33 -3.05 -0.49 -7.18
C LEU A 33 -3.29 -0.23 -5.70
N VAL A 34 -4.23 -0.96 -5.10
CA VAL A 34 -4.50 -0.89 -3.65
C VAL A 34 -3.26 -1.33 -2.86
N LEU A 35 -2.63 -2.44 -3.25
CA LEU A 35 -1.40 -2.93 -2.58
C LEU A 35 -0.26 -1.93 -2.74
N PHE A 36 -0.05 -1.39 -3.95
CA PHE A 36 0.94 -0.34 -4.16
C PHE A 36 0.68 0.88 -3.28
N SER A 37 -0.58 1.33 -3.15
CA SER A 37 -0.92 2.50 -2.33
C SER A 37 -0.51 2.32 -0.87
N LEU A 38 -0.59 1.09 -0.36
CA LEU A 38 -0.13 0.76 0.98
C LEU A 38 1.38 0.84 1.07
N LEU A 39 2.10 0.25 0.12
CA LEU A 39 3.56 0.28 0.09
C LEU A 39 4.10 1.71 -0.02
N ALA A 40 3.58 2.50 -0.96
CA ALA A 40 3.93 3.91 -1.14
C ALA A 40 3.60 4.74 0.12
N GLY A 41 2.51 4.39 0.80
CA GLY A 41 2.11 5.04 2.04
C GLY A 41 3.05 4.82 3.24
N TYR A 42 3.86 3.75 3.21
CA TYR A 42 4.90 3.50 4.21
C TYR A 42 6.31 3.89 3.73
N TRP A 43 6.59 3.77 2.43
CA TRP A 43 7.85 4.17 1.79
C TRP A 43 7.60 5.22 0.71
N PRO A 44 7.68 6.52 1.05
CA PRO A 44 7.46 7.60 0.10
C PRO A 44 8.40 7.57 -1.11
N ALA A 45 9.58 6.93 -0.97
CA ALA A 45 10.53 6.73 -2.07
C ALA A 45 9.91 6.00 -3.27
N TYR A 46 8.94 5.11 -3.03
CA TYR A 46 8.24 4.38 -4.10
C TYR A 46 7.13 5.18 -4.76
N GLY A 47 6.75 6.35 -4.23
CA GLY A 47 5.80 7.25 -4.87
C GLY A 47 6.23 7.66 -6.29
N SER A 48 7.54 7.72 -6.55
CA SER A 48 8.10 7.95 -7.90
C SER A 48 7.74 6.86 -8.91
N LYS A 49 7.55 5.61 -8.46
CA LYS A 49 7.19 4.47 -9.31
C LYS A 49 5.69 4.44 -9.66
N LYS A 50 4.89 5.36 -9.12
CA LYS A 50 3.46 5.47 -9.42
C LYS A 50 3.18 5.71 -10.91
N SER A 51 4.07 6.41 -11.62
CA SER A 51 3.94 6.64 -13.08
C SER A 51 4.13 5.38 -13.92
N SER A 52 4.72 4.33 -13.35
CA SER A 52 4.91 3.04 -14.02
C SER A 52 3.69 2.12 -13.88
N LEU A 53 2.68 2.50 -13.09
CA LEU A 53 1.47 1.72 -12.90
C LEU A 53 0.42 2.09 -13.94
N ALA A 54 -0.24 1.06 -14.47
CA ALA A 54 -1.45 1.23 -15.25
C ALA A 54 -2.61 1.58 -14.32
N THR A 55 -3.06 2.83 -14.39
CA THR A 55 -4.15 3.39 -13.56
C THR A 55 -5.40 3.74 -14.37
N ALA A 56 -5.32 3.66 -15.70
CA ALA A 56 -6.46 3.92 -16.58
C ALA A 56 -7.48 2.78 -16.43
N ALA A 57 -8.68 3.12 -15.97
CA ALA A 57 -9.78 2.16 -15.89
C ALA A 57 -10.51 2.06 -17.26
N PRO A 58 -10.88 0.84 -17.72
CA PRO A 58 -10.57 -0.46 -17.13
C PRO A 58 -9.11 -0.86 -17.36
N VAL A 59 -8.45 -1.37 -16.32
CA VAL A 59 -7.09 -1.93 -16.42
C VAL A 59 -7.20 -3.28 -17.15
N SER A 60 -6.41 -3.47 -18.21
CA SER A 60 -6.41 -4.75 -18.94
C SER A 60 -5.84 -5.87 -18.07
N ALA A 61 -6.12 -7.14 -18.41
CA ALA A 61 -5.58 -8.28 -17.66
C ALA A 61 -4.04 -8.29 -17.65
N ASP A 62 -3.41 -7.95 -18.78
CA ASP A 62 -1.96 -7.82 -18.90
C ASP A 62 -1.43 -6.70 -17.99
N SER A 63 -2.11 -5.54 -17.98
CA SER A 63 -1.74 -4.43 -17.10
C SER A 63 -1.91 -4.74 -15.62
N CYS A 64 -2.91 -5.55 -15.23
CA CYS A 64 -3.04 -6.05 -13.85
C CYS A 64 -1.85 -6.94 -13.48
N HIS A 65 -1.37 -7.76 -14.42
CA HIS A 65 -0.20 -8.62 -14.21
C HIS A 65 1.08 -7.80 -14.05
N ASP A 66 1.30 -6.81 -14.91
CA ASP A 66 2.46 -5.92 -14.84
C ASP A 66 2.48 -5.10 -13.53
N ASN A 67 1.32 -4.58 -13.11
CA ASN A 67 1.18 -3.89 -11.83
C ASN A 67 1.50 -4.83 -10.66
N ALA A 68 1.02 -6.08 -10.70
CA ALA A 68 1.29 -7.10 -9.70
C ALA A 68 2.79 -7.45 -9.62
N GLU A 69 3.46 -7.61 -10.75
CA GLU A 69 4.91 -7.82 -10.78
C GLU A 69 5.66 -6.66 -10.13
N LEU A 70 5.27 -5.42 -10.44
CA LEU A 70 5.89 -4.23 -9.86
C LEU A 70 5.72 -4.24 -8.34
N VAL A 71 4.51 -4.49 -7.83
CA VAL A 71 4.22 -4.60 -6.39
C VAL A 71 5.12 -5.65 -5.74
N ILE A 72 5.24 -6.85 -6.33
CA ILE A 72 6.07 -7.93 -5.79
C ILE A 72 7.54 -7.55 -5.77
N ARG A 73 8.05 -6.90 -6.84
CA ARG A 73 9.43 -6.39 -6.87
C ARG A 73 9.67 -5.43 -5.72
N LEU A 74 8.74 -4.50 -5.44
CA LEU A 74 8.87 -3.60 -4.28
C LEU A 74 8.85 -4.34 -2.95
N MET A 75 7.98 -5.34 -2.81
CA MET A 75 7.91 -6.15 -1.60
C MET A 75 9.22 -6.92 -1.35
N LYS A 76 9.83 -7.45 -2.41
CA LYS A 76 11.15 -8.10 -2.38
C LYS A 76 12.26 -7.10 -2.06
N ASP A 77 12.24 -5.91 -2.65
CA ASP A 77 13.21 -4.84 -2.36
C ASP A 77 13.18 -4.43 -0.88
N MET A 78 12.01 -4.49 -0.24
CA MET A 78 11.87 -4.26 1.21
C MET A 78 12.27 -5.45 2.09
N GLY A 79 12.61 -6.59 1.50
CA GLY A 79 12.91 -7.82 2.24
C GLY A 79 11.70 -8.41 2.97
N LEU A 80 10.48 -8.14 2.49
CA LEU A 80 9.29 -8.73 3.09
C LEU A 80 9.25 -10.24 2.79
N PRO A 81 9.07 -11.10 3.81
CA PRO A 81 9.14 -12.55 3.66
C PRO A 81 7.82 -13.11 3.10
N PHE A 82 7.47 -12.72 1.87
CA PHE A 82 6.31 -13.23 1.16
C PHE A 82 6.76 -13.96 -0.11
N ASP A 83 6.42 -15.24 -0.20
CA ASP A 83 6.59 -16.04 -1.43
C ASP A 83 5.37 -15.83 -2.32
N LEU A 84 5.28 -14.65 -2.94
CA LEU A 84 4.19 -14.29 -3.87
C LEU A 84 4.70 -14.19 -5.31
N VAL A 85 3.87 -14.64 -6.25
CA VAL A 85 4.02 -14.45 -7.69
C VAL A 85 2.88 -13.58 -8.24
N ALA A 86 3.07 -12.96 -9.41
CA ALA A 86 2.12 -11.98 -9.94
C ALA A 86 0.72 -12.57 -10.19
N THR A 87 0.62 -13.88 -10.43
CA THR A 87 -0.65 -14.61 -10.50
C THR A 87 -1.43 -14.59 -9.20
N ASP A 88 -0.77 -14.59 -8.05
CA ASP A 88 -1.45 -14.59 -6.73
C ASP A 88 -2.18 -13.27 -6.47
N ILE A 89 -1.70 -12.17 -7.07
CA ILE A 89 -2.35 -10.84 -7.00
C ILE A 89 -3.36 -10.69 -8.14
N SER A 90 -3.00 -11.07 -9.37
CA SER A 90 -3.88 -10.93 -10.55
C SER A 90 -5.01 -11.96 -10.61
N GLN A 91 -4.95 -13.02 -9.79
CA GLN A 91 -6.03 -13.99 -9.54
C GLN A 91 -6.18 -14.16 -8.01
N PRO A 92 -6.72 -13.15 -7.31
CA PRO A 92 -6.64 -13.07 -5.87
C PRO A 92 -7.54 -14.09 -5.17
N ASP A 93 -6.97 -14.85 -4.23
CA ASP A 93 -7.75 -15.53 -3.19
C ASP A 93 -8.11 -14.51 -2.08
N PRO A 94 -9.40 -14.28 -1.77
CA PRO A 94 -9.80 -13.26 -0.81
C PRO A 94 -9.23 -13.45 0.60
N LYS A 95 -8.92 -14.69 1.02
CA LYS A 95 -8.37 -14.97 2.35
C LYS A 95 -6.89 -14.62 2.38
N GLU A 96 -6.14 -15.02 1.35
CA GLU A 96 -4.72 -14.69 1.22
C GLU A 96 -4.50 -13.17 1.11
N MET A 97 -5.32 -12.47 0.31
CA MET A 97 -5.25 -11.01 0.20
C MET A 97 -5.56 -10.30 1.53
N MET A 98 -6.51 -10.81 2.31
CA MET A 98 -6.79 -10.28 3.64
C MET A 98 -5.59 -10.44 4.58
N VAL A 99 -4.94 -11.61 4.58
CA VAL A 99 -3.74 -11.87 5.38
C VAL A 99 -2.59 -10.96 4.94
N LEU A 100 -2.42 -10.77 3.64
CA LEU A 100 -1.42 -9.88 3.06
C LEU A 100 -1.60 -8.44 3.54
N LEU A 101 -2.84 -7.92 3.47
CA LEU A 101 -3.20 -6.58 3.94
C LEU A 101 -2.98 -6.39 5.46
N LEU A 102 -3.17 -7.44 6.25
CA LEU A 102 -2.94 -7.40 7.70
C LEU A 102 -1.44 -7.43 8.03
N ARG A 103 -0.65 -8.18 7.28
CA ARG A 103 0.78 -8.38 7.53
C ARG A 103 1.63 -7.22 6.98
N CYS A 104 1.20 -6.58 5.90
CA CYS A 104 1.83 -5.39 5.34
C CYS A 104 2.13 -4.31 6.40
N PRO A 105 1.15 -3.73 7.15
CA PRO A 105 1.39 -2.70 8.16
C PRO A 105 2.32 -3.14 9.31
N SER A 106 2.31 -4.42 9.65
CA SER A 106 3.08 -4.98 10.77
C SER A 106 4.58 -5.07 10.46
N SER A 107 4.92 -5.45 9.23
CA SER A 107 6.29 -5.52 8.74
C SER A 107 6.79 -4.19 8.15
N CYS A 108 5.87 -3.30 7.76
CA CYS A 108 6.15 -2.03 7.12
C CYS A 108 6.39 -0.86 8.09
N ARG A 109 6.61 -1.13 9.39
CA ARG A 109 6.99 -0.07 10.33
C ARG A 109 8.38 0.42 9.93
N ALA A 110 8.41 1.53 9.20
CA ALA A 110 9.63 2.24 8.85
C ALA A 110 10.50 2.37 10.11
N PRO A 111 11.82 2.13 10.03
CA PRO A 111 12.71 2.51 11.11
C PRO A 111 12.45 3.99 11.40
N PRO A 112 12.45 4.43 12.68
CA PRO A 112 12.28 5.84 13.00
C PRO A 112 13.31 6.60 12.19
N SER A 113 12.84 7.37 11.21
CA SER A 113 13.70 8.22 10.41
C SER A 113 14.48 9.09 11.38
N SER A 114 15.79 8.94 11.39
CA SER A 114 16.71 9.87 12.03
C SER A 114 16.56 11.22 11.35
N SER A 115 15.65 12.05 11.84
CA SER A 115 15.72 13.49 11.69
C SER A 115 15.25 14.17 12.98
N PRO A 116 16.12 14.94 13.66
CA PRO A 116 15.84 15.55 14.94
C PRO A 116 15.14 16.90 14.73
N ALA A 117 13.83 16.86 14.46
CA ALA A 117 13.03 18.07 14.50
C ALA A 117 11.57 17.71 14.74
N ALA A 118 10.89 18.51 15.54
CA ALA A 118 9.45 18.43 15.82
C ALA A 118 9.00 17.36 16.85
N TRP A 119 9.57 17.41 18.05
CA TRP A 119 8.75 17.26 19.27
C TRP A 119 9.09 18.38 20.26
N GLY A 120 8.85 19.62 19.82
CA GLY A 120 8.67 20.74 20.74
C GLY A 120 7.35 20.55 21.49
N ARG A 121 7.36 19.77 22.58
CA ARG A 121 6.32 19.89 23.61
C ARG A 121 6.45 21.28 24.23
N PRO A 122 5.42 22.13 24.28
CA PRO A 122 5.48 23.29 25.16
C PRO A 122 5.55 22.77 26.61
N ARG A 123 6.63 23.10 27.32
CA ARG A 123 6.74 22.85 28.76
C ARG A 123 5.62 23.61 29.49
N PRO A 124 5.06 23.05 30.57
CA PRO A 124 4.07 23.78 31.37
C PRO A 124 4.75 25.00 32.01
N ARG A 125 4.13 26.18 31.88
CA ARG A 125 4.53 27.38 32.62
C ARG A 125 4.25 27.14 34.10
N THR A 126 5.29 26.88 34.88
CA THR A 126 5.25 27.10 36.33
C THR A 126 5.42 28.59 36.57
N TRP A 127 4.46 29.21 37.24
CA TRP A 127 4.55 30.59 37.72
C TRP A 127 5.19 30.56 39.13
N SER A 128 6.20 31.40 39.35
CA SER A 128 6.68 31.81 40.66
C SER A 128 6.74 33.33 40.66
#